data_AF-A0A432SU30-F1
#
_entry.id   AF-A0A432SU30-F1
#
_cell.length_a   1.000
_cell.length_b   1.000
_cell.length_c   1.000
_cell.angle_alpha   90.00
_cell.angle_beta   90.00
_cell.angle_gamma   90.00
#
_symmetry.space_group_name_H-M   'P 1'
#
loop_
_entity.id
_entity.type
_entity.pdbx_description
1 polymer ?
#
loop_
_entity_poly.entity_id
_entity_poly.type
_entity_poly.pdbx_seq_one_letter_code
_entity_poly.pdbx_strand_id
1 'polypeptide(L)'
;MYEIVIFTHIVAAATWIGGSMLLFVLGITLRDKEAQKVVYFYIGPLYGYFEAVVLVILLLTGTYMYIVNGFHDNPGKFTYELGYYMHVKIALVALITLATIVHMFVSLKSNGRDKTLKEKILARGTSLLIFSLNFVILWLAIQIRNIL
;
A
#
# COMPACT_ATOMS: atom_id res chain seq x y z
N MET A 1 -0.71 4.76 -24.92
CA MET A 1 -0.49 3.64 -23.96
C MET A 1 -0.11 4.17 -22.58
N TYR A 2 0.86 5.08 -22.47
CA TYR A 2 1.27 5.71 -21.20
C TYR A 2 0.11 6.30 -20.36
N GLU A 3 -0.77 7.09 -20.97
CA GLU A 3 -1.95 7.68 -20.29
C GLU A 3 -2.86 6.64 -19.63
N ILE A 4 -3.09 5.50 -20.31
CA ILE A 4 -3.92 4.41 -19.79
C ILE A 4 -3.26 3.78 -18.56
N VAL A 5 -1.93 3.65 -18.59
CA VAL A 5 -1.16 3.12 -17.45
C VAL A 5 -1.21 4.08 -16.26
N ILE A 6 -1.07 5.39 -16.48
CA ILE A 6 -1.23 6.40 -15.43
C ILE A 6 -2.63 6.35 -14.83
N PHE A 7 -3.67 6.36 -15.66
CA PHE A 7 -5.06 6.29 -15.21
C PHE A 7 -5.28 5.05 -14.34
N THR A 8 -4.82 3.89 -14.81
CA THR A 8 -4.89 2.63 -14.06
C THR A 8 -4.14 2.71 -12.73
N HIS A 9 -2.94 3.29 -12.71
CA HIS A 9 -2.15 3.47 -11.48
C HIS A 9 -2.87 4.36 -10.48
N ILE A 10 -3.48 5.47 -10.92
CA ILE A 10 -4.21 6.39 -10.05
C ILE A 10 -5.45 5.72 -9.47
N VAL A 11 -6.23 5.01 -10.29
CA VAL A 11 -7.41 4.25 -9.81
C VAL A 11 -7.00 3.18 -8.81
N ALA A 12 -5.94 2.42 -9.09
CA ALA A 12 -5.40 1.43 -8.17
C ALA A 12 -4.94 2.07 -6.85
N ALA A 13 -4.23 3.21 -6.91
CA ALA A 13 -3.74 3.92 -5.73
C ALA A 13 -4.89 4.48 -4.88
N ALA A 14 -5.89 5.08 -5.52
CA ALA A 14 -7.09 5.58 -4.85
C ALA A 14 -7.85 4.43 -4.15
N THR A 15 -7.97 3.27 -4.80
CA THR A 15 -8.68 2.13 -4.22
C THR A 15 -7.89 1.48 -3.09
N TRP A 16 -6.57 1.38 -3.20
CA TRP A 16 -5.67 0.91 -2.14
C TRP A 16 -5.75 1.79 -0.90
N ILE A 17 -5.55 3.10 -1.06
CA ILE A 17 -5.58 4.05 0.06
C ILE A 17 -6.99 4.12 0.65
N GLY A 18 -8.03 4.26 -0.20
CA GLY A 18 -9.42 4.33 0.23
C GLY A 18 -9.89 3.08 0.97
N GLY A 19 -9.49 1.88 0.50
CA GLY A 19 -9.76 0.62 1.18
C GLY A 19 -9.14 0.58 2.59
N SER A 20 -7.87 0.96 2.71
CA SER A 20 -7.20 1.03 4.01
C SER A 20 -7.85 2.04 4.96
N MET A 21 -8.29 3.20 4.45
CA MET A 21 -9.02 4.21 5.23
C MET A 21 -10.37 3.68 5.72
N LEU A 22 -11.13 2.97 4.88
CA LEU A 22 -12.39 2.37 5.29
C LEU A 22 -12.18 1.37 6.42
N LEU A 23 -11.23 0.45 6.28
CA LEU A 23 -10.95 -0.57 7.30
C LEU A 23 -10.44 0.05 8.61
N PHE A 24 -9.66 1.13 8.52
CA PHE A 24 -9.19 1.88 9.68
C PHE A 24 -10.35 2.58 10.41
N VAL A 25 -11.23 3.27 9.67
CA VAL A 25 -12.42 3.91 10.22
C VAL A 25 -13.33 2.88 10.88
N LEU A 26 -13.63 1.76 10.20
CA LEU A 26 -14.39 0.65 10.78
C LEU A 26 -13.75 0.13 12.09
N GLY A 27 -12.42 0.09 12.14
CA GLY A 27 -11.67 -0.32 13.33
C GLY A 27 -11.86 0.58 14.54
N ILE A 28 -12.08 1.88 14.30
CA ILE A 28 -12.32 2.89 15.33
C ILE A 28 -13.81 3.00 15.68
N THR A 29 -14.70 2.90 14.69
CA THR A 29 -16.13 3.12 14.87
C THR A 29 -16.85 1.90 15.45
N LEU A 30 -16.43 0.68 15.11
CA LEU A 30 -16.98 -0.55 15.69
C LEU A 30 -16.42 -0.76 17.10
N ARG A 31 -17.17 -0.25 18.10
CA ARG A 31 -16.82 -0.36 19.52
C ARG A 31 -17.09 -1.75 20.10
N ASP A 32 -18.12 -2.43 19.61
CA ASP A 32 -18.45 -3.80 19.99
C ASP A 32 -17.42 -4.78 19.41
N LYS A 33 -16.73 -5.51 20.31
CA LYS A 33 -15.66 -6.44 19.96
C LYS A 33 -16.18 -7.69 19.26
N GLU A 34 -17.39 -8.14 19.55
CA GLU A 34 -17.97 -9.31 18.90
C GLU A 34 -18.40 -8.96 17.47
N ALA A 35 -19.12 -7.84 17.29
CA ALA A 35 -19.45 -7.32 15.97
C ALA A 35 -18.18 -7.06 15.12
N GLN A 36 -17.14 -6.47 15.73
CA GLN A 36 -15.85 -6.23 15.08
C GLN A 36 -15.20 -7.55 14.63
N LYS A 37 -15.22 -8.60 15.47
CA LYS A 37 -14.67 -9.93 15.13
C LYS A 37 -15.41 -10.54 13.94
N VAL A 38 -16.74 -10.48 13.93
CA VAL A 38 -17.57 -11.02 12.83
C VAL A 38 -17.29 -10.27 11.52
N VAL A 39 -17.28 -8.94 11.53
CA VAL A 39 -17.01 -8.13 10.34
C VAL A 39 -15.62 -8.45 9.78
N TYR A 40 -14.57 -8.42 10.60
CA TYR A 40 -13.21 -8.71 10.14
C TYR A 40 -13.00 -10.16 9.71
N PHE A 41 -13.81 -11.11 10.21
CA PHE A 41 -13.76 -12.50 9.77
C PHE A 41 -14.17 -12.65 8.29
N TYR A 42 -15.24 -11.97 7.87
CA TYR A 42 -15.72 -12.04 6.48
C TYR A 42 -14.99 -11.04 5.56
N ILE A 43 -14.81 -9.81 6.03
CA ILE A 43 -14.24 -8.72 5.23
C ILE A 43 -12.71 -8.85 5.11
N GLY A 44 -12.04 -9.36 6.15
CA GLY A 44 -10.58 -9.46 6.19
C GLY A 44 -9.97 -10.24 5.02
N PRO A 45 -10.40 -11.49 4.76
CA PRO A 45 -9.91 -12.26 3.61
C PRO A 45 -10.21 -11.58 2.28
N LEU A 46 -11.44 -11.09 2.09
CA LEU A 46 -11.86 -10.40 0.86
C LEU A 46 -10.95 -9.20 0.57
N TYR A 47 -10.74 -8.34 1.57
CA TYR A 47 -9.86 -7.19 1.45
C TYR A 47 -8.40 -7.59 1.23
N GLY A 48 -7.91 -8.63 1.91
CA GLY A 48 -6.55 -9.12 1.73
C GLY A 48 -6.26 -9.57 0.29
N TYR A 49 -7.18 -10.33 -0.34
CA TYR A 49 -7.03 -10.71 -1.74
C TYR A 49 -7.15 -9.51 -2.68
N PHE A 50 -8.12 -8.64 -2.43
CA PHE A 50 -8.33 -7.43 -3.19
C PHE A 50 -7.08 -6.53 -3.18
N GLU A 51 -6.55 -6.24 -1.99
CA GLU A 51 -5.34 -5.46 -1.80
C GLU A 51 -4.15 -6.12 -2.51
N ALA A 52 -3.96 -7.44 -2.39
CA ALA A 52 -2.88 -8.12 -3.10
C ALA A 52 -2.91 -7.91 -4.61
N VAL A 53 -4.09 -8.00 -5.24
CA VAL A 53 -4.26 -7.72 -6.68
C VAL A 53 -3.93 -6.26 -7.00
N VAL A 54 -4.44 -5.32 -6.20
CA VAL A 54 -4.19 -3.89 -6.40
C VAL A 54 -2.71 -3.55 -6.23
N LEU A 55 -2.01 -4.16 -5.27
CA LEU A 55 -0.57 -3.98 -5.08
C LEU A 55 0.21 -4.43 -6.31
N VAL A 56 -0.14 -5.59 -6.88
CA VAL A 56 0.49 -6.07 -8.13
C VAL A 56 0.28 -5.06 -9.25
N ILE A 57 -0.94 -4.54 -9.43
CA ILE A 57 -1.23 -3.50 -10.43
C ILE A 57 -0.36 -2.26 -10.18
N LEU A 58 -0.26 -1.78 -8.94
CA LEU A 58 0.55 -0.62 -8.56
C LEU A 58 2.03 -0.83 -8.86
N LEU A 59 2.58 -2.00 -8.53
CA LEU A 59 3.98 -2.34 -8.79
C LEU A 59 4.26 -2.41 -10.29
N LEU A 60 3.39 -3.07 -11.07
CA LEU A 60 3.57 -3.18 -12.52
C LEU A 60 3.48 -1.82 -13.22
N THR A 61 2.42 -1.06 -12.94
CA THR A 61 2.20 0.26 -13.55
C THR A 61 3.25 1.28 -13.09
N GLY A 62 3.65 1.26 -11.82
CA GLY A 62 4.72 2.11 -11.28
C GLY A 62 6.09 1.79 -11.90
N THR A 63 6.42 0.50 -12.04
CA THR A 63 7.65 0.05 -12.69
C THR A 63 7.67 0.43 -14.17
N TYR A 64 6.54 0.29 -14.87
CA TYR A 64 6.42 0.72 -16.27
C TYR A 64 6.71 2.23 -16.40
N MET A 65 6.11 3.07 -15.56
CA MET A 65 6.36 4.52 -15.59
C MET A 65 7.82 4.86 -15.26
N TYR A 66 8.44 4.14 -14.32
CA TYR A 66 9.85 4.29 -13.99
C TYR A 66 10.77 4.00 -15.19
N ILE A 67 10.47 2.94 -15.95
CA ILE A 67 11.23 2.54 -17.14
C ILE A 67 11.02 3.53 -18.28
N VAL A 68 9.77 3.82 -18.65
CA VAL A 68 9.45 4.67 -19.82
C VAL A 68 9.95 6.11 -19.65
N ASN A 69 9.93 6.63 -18.43
CA ASN A 69 10.50 7.95 -18.15
C ASN A 69 12.03 7.96 -18.12
N GLY A 70 12.68 6.79 -18.23
CA GLY A 70 14.14 6.64 -18.28
C GLY A 70 14.84 6.99 -16.97
N PHE A 71 14.17 6.78 -15.82
CA PHE A 71 14.79 6.96 -14.50
C PHE A 71 15.86 5.91 -14.20
N HIS A 72 15.67 4.69 -14.70
CA HIS A 72 16.63 3.60 -14.55
C HIS A 72 17.95 3.83 -15.30
N ASP A 73 17.90 4.39 -16.51
CA ASP A 73 19.08 4.50 -17.37
C ASP A 73 19.94 5.72 -17.09
N ASN A 74 19.31 6.85 -16.78
CA ASN A 74 20.03 8.11 -16.60
C ASN A 74 19.44 8.95 -15.47
N PRO A 75 19.61 8.51 -14.20
CA PRO A 75 19.10 9.24 -13.05
C PRO A 75 19.70 10.65 -12.91
N GLY A 76 20.90 10.89 -13.46
CA GLY A 76 21.56 12.19 -13.47
C GLY A 76 20.93 13.24 -14.40
N LYS A 77 19.98 12.86 -15.27
CA LYS A 77 19.26 13.81 -16.15
C LYS A 77 18.19 14.62 -15.42
N PHE A 78 17.80 14.20 -14.21
CA PHE A 78 16.75 14.85 -13.44
C PHE A 78 17.32 15.85 -12.46
N THR A 79 16.49 16.82 -12.06
CA THR A 79 16.85 17.74 -10.96
C THR A 79 17.16 16.93 -9.70
N TYR A 80 18.08 17.43 -8.87
CA TYR A 80 18.42 16.81 -7.60
C TYR A 80 17.15 16.52 -6.76
N GLU A 81 16.21 17.46 -6.75
CA GLU A 81 14.95 17.37 -6.04
C GLU A 81 14.05 16.23 -6.56
N LEU A 82 13.85 16.15 -7.87
CA LEU A 82 13.06 15.08 -8.49
C LEU A 82 13.70 13.71 -8.26
N GLY A 83 15.02 13.62 -8.42
CA GLY A 83 15.79 12.41 -8.13
C GLY A 83 15.61 11.98 -6.68
N TYR A 84 15.75 12.90 -5.72
CA TYR A 84 15.57 12.63 -4.30
C TYR A 84 14.18 12.06 -3.99
N TYR A 85 13.10 12.74 -4.41
CA TYR A 85 11.74 12.27 -4.12
C TYR A 85 11.44 10.91 -4.76
N MET A 86 11.93 10.66 -5.98
CA MET A 86 11.78 9.37 -6.66
C MET A 86 12.47 8.24 -5.91
N HIS A 87 13.73 8.42 -5.47
CA HIS A 87 14.47 7.39 -4.73
C HIS A 87 13.81 7.07 -3.40
N VAL A 88 13.40 8.10 -2.64
CA VAL A 88 12.70 7.92 -1.37
C VAL A 88 11.37 7.19 -1.61
N LYS A 89 10.60 7.59 -2.62
CA LYS A 89 9.32 6.93 -2.94
C LYS A 89 9.52 5.46 -3.28
N ILE A 90 10.51 5.11 -4.10
CA ILE A 90 10.81 3.71 -4.46
C ILE A 90 11.19 2.90 -3.21
N ALA A 91 12.03 3.45 -2.34
CA ALA A 91 12.41 2.79 -1.09
C ALA A 91 11.19 2.55 -0.18
N LEU A 92 10.29 3.53 -0.06
CA LEU A 92 9.05 3.37 0.73
C LEU A 92 8.06 2.40 0.08
N VAL A 93 7.97 2.37 -1.25
CA VAL A 93 7.16 1.37 -1.99
C VAL A 93 7.71 -0.04 -1.77
N ALA A 94 9.02 -0.23 -1.71
CA ALA A 94 9.62 -1.51 -1.35
C ALA A 94 9.27 -1.88 0.11
N LEU A 95 9.39 -0.93 1.04
CA LEU A 95 9.08 -1.15 2.45
C LEU A 95 7.60 -1.52 2.68
N ILE A 96 6.65 -0.79 2.07
CA ILE A 96 5.22 -1.08 2.21
C ILE A 96 4.86 -2.43 1.57
N THR A 97 5.54 -2.81 0.49
CA THR A 97 5.38 -4.14 -0.14
C THR A 97 5.81 -5.24 0.81
N LEU A 98 7.00 -5.13 1.43
CA LEU A 98 7.49 -6.09 2.42
C LEU A 98 6.56 -6.16 3.64
N ALA A 99 6.12 -5.00 4.16
CA ALA A 99 5.18 -4.94 5.27
C ALA A 99 3.85 -5.64 4.92
N THR A 100 3.36 -5.47 3.70
CA THR A 100 2.14 -6.13 3.19
C THR A 100 2.32 -7.63 3.11
N ILE A 101 3.45 -8.13 2.59
CA ILE A 101 3.75 -9.56 2.53
C ILE A 101 3.75 -10.16 3.94
N VAL A 102 4.44 -9.52 4.90
CA VAL A 102 4.46 -9.97 6.30
C VAL A 102 3.05 -9.94 6.91
N HIS A 103 2.29 -8.87 6.67
CA HIS A 103 0.91 -8.73 7.14
C HIS A 103 0.02 -9.87 6.62
N MET A 104 0.07 -10.13 5.31
CA MET A 104 -0.71 -11.17 4.65
C MET A 104 -0.31 -12.56 5.13
N PHE A 105 0.99 -12.84 5.27
CA PHE A 105 1.47 -14.12 5.79
C PHE A 105 0.91 -14.42 7.19
N VAL A 106 0.95 -13.44 8.10
CA VAL A 106 0.40 -13.59 9.46
C VAL A 106 -1.12 -13.76 9.40
N SER A 107 -1.81 -13.00 8.55
CA SER A 107 -3.27 -13.08 8.38
C SER A 107 -3.71 -14.46 7.90
N LEU A 108 -3.08 -14.98 6.84
CA LEU A 108 -3.38 -16.30 6.26
C LEU A 108 -3.03 -17.43 7.23
N LYS A 109 -1.87 -17.39 7.89
CA LYS A 109 -1.45 -18.40 8.89
C LYS A 109 -2.37 -18.47 10.11
N SER A 110 -3.07 -17.38 10.42
CA SER A 110 -4.00 -17.31 11.54
C SER A 110 -5.46 -17.38 11.13
N ASN A 111 -5.75 -17.67 9.86
CA ASN A 111 -7.12 -17.79 9.39
C ASN A 111 -7.82 -18.97 10.08
N GLY A 112 -9.07 -18.78 10.52
CA GLY A 112 -9.85 -19.81 11.22
C GLY A 112 -9.43 -20.12 12.66
N ARG A 113 -8.46 -19.39 13.23
CA ARG A 113 -8.07 -19.51 14.65
C ARG A 113 -7.78 -18.15 15.28
N ASP A 114 -7.70 -18.11 16.60
CA ASP A 114 -7.24 -16.91 17.29
C ASP A 114 -5.72 -16.70 17.11
N LYS A 115 -5.35 -15.45 16.84
CA LYS A 115 -3.95 -14.99 16.78
C LYS A 115 -3.31 -15.05 18.17
N THR A 116 -2.08 -15.52 18.25
CA THR A 116 -1.23 -15.40 19.45
C THR A 116 -0.92 -13.93 19.75
N LEU A 117 -0.45 -13.61 20.97
CA LEU A 117 -0.09 -12.23 21.34
C LEU A 117 0.94 -11.63 20.37
N LYS A 118 1.97 -12.40 19.99
CA LYS A 118 2.98 -11.98 19.02
C LYS A 118 2.38 -11.68 17.64
N GLU A 119 1.49 -12.54 17.16
CA GLU A 119 0.79 -12.34 15.88
C GLU A 119 -0.15 -11.13 15.92
N LYS A 120 -0.81 -10.86 17.05
CA LYS A 120 -1.67 -9.67 17.22
C LYS A 120 -0.85 -8.39 17.15
N ILE A 121 0.28 -8.33 17.87
CA ILE A 121 1.17 -7.16 17.86
C ILE A 121 1.74 -6.96 16.46
N LEU A 122 2.25 -8.03 15.84
CA LEU A 122 2.83 -7.95 14.50
C LEU A 122 1.80 -7.52 13.45
N ALA A 123 0.59 -8.10 13.46
CA ALA A 123 -0.46 -7.74 12.51
C ALA A 123 -0.90 -6.28 12.68
N ARG A 124 -1.08 -5.80 13.91
CA ARG A 124 -1.45 -4.40 14.17
C ARG A 124 -0.35 -3.43 13.79
N GLY A 125 0.90 -3.77 14.13
CA GLY A 125 2.08 -2.97 13.81
C GLY A 125 2.26 -2.83 12.30
N THR A 126 2.18 -3.93 11.56
CA THR A 126 2.28 -3.88 10.09
C THR A 126 1.11 -3.13 9.46
N SER A 127 -0.13 -3.31 9.93
CA SER A 127 -1.27 -2.51 9.43
C SER A 127 -1.08 -1.01 9.66
N LEU A 128 -0.64 -0.59 10.85
CA LEU A 128 -0.43 0.82 11.14
C LEU A 128 0.73 1.41 10.34
N LEU A 129 1.80 0.62 10.15
CA LEU A 129 2.93 1.00 9.30
C LEU A 129 2.47 1.18 7.84
N ILE A 130 1.76 0.20 7.28
CA ILE A 130 1.22 0.26 5.91
C ILE A 130 0.33 1.49 5.75
N PHE A 131 -0.61 1.69 6.67
CA PHE A 131 -1.50 2.84 6.67
C PHE A 131 -0.74 4.17 6.68
N SER A 132 0.26 4.32 7.55
CA SER A 132 1.06 5.54 7.63
C SER A 132 1.91 5.76 6.37
N LEU A 133 2.55 4.70 5.86
CA LEU A 133 3.38 4.76 4.66
C LEU A 133 2.58 5.20 3.43
N ASN A 134 1.31 4.81 3.32
CA ASN A 134 0.44 5.24 2.22
C ASN A 134 0.35 6.77 2.10
N PHE A 135 0.19 7.48 3.20
CA PHE A 135 0.12 8.95 3.18
C PHE A 135 1.45 9.58 2.80
N VAL A 136 2.57 9.03 3.27
CA VAL A 136 3.90 9.53 2.91
C VAL A 136 4.20 9.30 1.43
N ILE A 137 3.87 8.11 0.91
CA ILE A 137 4.05 7.77 -0.51
C ILE A 137 3.16 8.65 -1.40
N LEU A 138 1.92 8.91 -0.97
CA LEU A 138 1.01 9.83 -1.67
C LEU A 138 1.59 11.26 -1.67
N TRP A 139 2.08 11.74 -0.54
CA TRP A 139 2.71 13.05 -0.46
C TRP A 139 3.91 13.17 -1.39
N LEU A 140 4.79 12.16 -1.43
CA LEU A 140 5.91 12.10 -2.37
C LEU A 140 5.42 12.11 -3.83
N ALA A 141 4.33 11.40 -4.14
CA ALA A 141 3.75 11.41 -5.48
C ALA A 141 3.28 12.80 -5.91
N ILE A 142 2.72 13.58 -4.98
CA ILE A 142 2.33 14.98 -5.21
C ILE A 142 3.57 15.84 -5.46
N GLN A 143 4.64 15.69 -4.66
CA GLN A 143 5.88 16.45 -4.87
C GLN A 143 6.49 16.16 -6.25
N ILE A 144 6.59 14.88 -6.63
CA ILE A 144 7.07 14.46 -7.96
C ILE A 144 6.22 15.10 -9.06
N ARG A 145 4.89 15.10 -8.91
CA ARG A 145 3.99 15.69 -9.90
C ARG A 145 4.11 17.22 -10.00
N ASN A 146 4.44 17.91 -8.92
CA ASN A 146 4.60 19.37 -8.95
C ASN A 146 5.90 19.81 -9.65
N ILE A 147 6.90 18.93 -9.69
CA ILE A 147 8.20 19.21 -10.33
C ILE A 147 8.17 18.87 -11.83
N LEU A 148 7.38 17.85 -12.22
CA LEU A 148 7.16 17.45 -13.62
C LEU A 148 6.20 18.41 -14.33
#